data_AF-A0A2Z2P910-F1
#
_entry.id   AF-A0A2Z2P910-F1
#
_cell.length_a   1.000
_cell.length_b   1.000
_cell.length_c   1.000
_cell.angle_alpha   90.00
_cell.angle_beta   90.00
_cell.angle_gamma   90.00
#
_symmetry.space_group_name_H-M   'P 1'
#
loop_
_entity.id
_entity.type
_entity.pdbx_description
1 polymer ?
#
loop_
_entity_poly.entity_id
_entity_poly.type
_entity_poly.pdbx_seq_one_letter_code
_entity_poly.pdbx_strand_id
1 'polypeptide(L)'
;NLHGCPVSFLMGLDEHSYPPEFQWVPKCLKTNKIAYIGLRDVDGPEKKILKEHGIAAFSMYHVDKYGINKVVQMALDKVNPDRK
;
A
#
# COMPACT_ATOMS: atom_id res chain seq x y z
N ASN A 1 -2.45 -17.00 4.72
CA ASN A 1 -1.57 -16.58 5.82
C ASN A 1 -1.89 -15.12 6.13
N LEU A 2 -2.39 -14.77 7.33
CA LEU A 2 -3.00 -13.46 7.59
C LEU A 2 -2.00 -12.30 7.74
N HIS A 3 -0.71 -12.58 7.97
CA HIS A 3 0.31 -11.52 8.14
C HIS A 3 0.50 -10.66 6.89
N GLY A 4 0.14 -11.16 5.70
CA GLY A 4 0.19 -10.41 4.43
C GLY A 4 -1.08 -9.60 4.12
N CYS A 5 -2.14 -9.77 4.93
CA CYS A 5 -3.43 -9.10 4.72
C CYS A 5 -3.74 -7.89 5.63
N PRO A 6 -2.87 -7.38 6.53
CA PRO A 6 -3.30 -6.34 7.49
C PRO A 6 -3.74 -5.05 6.79
N VAL A 7 -3.11 -4.71 5.67
CA VAL A 7 -3.43 -3.49 4.93
C VAL A 7 -4.77 -3.60 4.19
N SER A 8 -5.13 -4.78 3.66
CA SER A 8 -6.44 -4.95 3.03
C SER A 8 -7.55 -4.70 4.04
N PHE A 9 -7.44 -5.26 5.26
CA PHE A 9 -8.40 -5.04 6.35
C PHE A 9 -8.59 -3.56 6.69
N LEU A 10 -7.49 -2.82 6.91
CA LEU A 10 -7.53 -1.38 7.23
C LEU A 10 -8.08 -0.51 6.10
N MET A 11 -7.96 -0.96 4.86
CA MET A 11 -8.47 -0.28 3.67
C MET A 11 -9.89 -0.73 3.29
N GLY A 12 -10.42 -1.80 3.90
CA GLY A 12 -11.72 -2.39 3.57
C GLY A 12 -11.77 -3.05 2.17
N LEU A 13 -10.65 -3.55 1.66
CA LEU A 13 -10.59 -4.19 0.35
C LEU A 13 -11.11 -5.64 0.38
N ASP A 14 -12.13 -5.96 -0.43
CA ASP A 14 -12.73 -7.31 -0.47
C ASP A 14 -13.34 -7.76 0.86
N GLU A 15 -14.06 -6.85 1.52
CA GLU A 15 -14.67 -7.06 2.84
C GLU A 15 -15.59 -8.29 2.93
N HIS A 16 -16.25 -8.67 1.83
CA HIS A 16 -17.11 -9.85 1.79
C HIS A 16 -16.36 -11.16 2.06
N SER A 17 -15.05 -11.18 1.80
CA SER A 17 -14.17 -12.33 2.05
C SER A 17 -13.61 -12.35 3.47
N TYR A 18 -13.93 -11.37 4.31
CA TYR A 18 -13.33 -11.25 5.65
C TYR A 18 -13.97 -12.22 6.64
N PRO A 19 -13.16 -12.84 7.51
CA PRO A 19 -13.70 -13.60 8.63
C PRO A 19 -14.59 -12.70 9.52
N PRO A 20 -15.76 -13.18 10.01
CA PRO A 20 -16.66 -12.41 10.86
C PRO A 20 -16.00 -11.83 12.11
N GLU A 21 -14.92 -12.45 12.58
CA GLU A 21 -14.14 -12.03 13.75
C GLU A 21 -13.40 -10.69 13.54
N PHE A 22 -13.25 -10.21 12.30
CA PHE A 22 -12.58 -8.95 11.96
C PHE A 22 -13.53 -7.79 11.69
N GLN A 23 -14.84 -7.94 11.92
CA GLN A 23 -15.84 -6.88 11.69
C GLN A 23 -15.63 -5.63 12.56
N TRP A 24 -14.88 -5.75 13.66
CA TRP A 24 -14.54 -4.63 14.54
C TRP A 24 -13.41 -3.74 13.98
N VAL A 25 -12.68 -4.18 12.95
CA VAL A 25 -11.50 -3.46 12.44
C VAL A 25 -11.95 -2.18 11.71
N PRO A 26 -11.43 -0.99 12.09
CA PRO A 26 -11.81 0.25 11.44
C PRO A 26 -11.19 0.36 10.04
N LYS A 27 -12.03 0.74 9.06
CA LYS A 27 -11.61 1.01 7.67
C LYS A 27 -11.10 2.45 7.52
N CYS A 28 -10.02 2.76 8.25
CA CYS A 28 -9.55 4.12 8.39
C CYS A 28 -8.46 4.53 7.38
N LEU A 29 -7.91 3.58 6.63
CA LEU A 29 -6.79 3.85 5.72
C LEU A 29 -7.27 4.06 4.28
N LYS A 30 -7.02 5.25 3.73
CA LYS A 30 -7.32 5.56 2.34
C LYS A 30 -6.18 5.14 1.41
N THR A 31 -6.50 4.75 0.17
CA THR A 31 -5.53 4.31 -0.85
C THR A 31 -4.46 5.36 -1.15
N ASN A 32 -4.80 6.65 -1.05
CA ASN A 32 -3.90 7.79 -1.26
C ASN A 32 -3.13 8.22 0.01
N LYS A 33 -3.28 7.50 1.12
CA LYS A 33 -2.58 7.78 2.39
C LYS A 33 -1.56 6.71 2.77
N ILE A 34 -1.21 5.84 1.82
CA ILE A 34 -0.20 4.80 1.99
C ILE A 34 0.75 4.79 0.78
N ALA A 35 2.03 4.54 1.06
CA ALA A 35 3.04 4.28 0.05
C ALA A 35 3.92 3.10 0.49
N TYR A 36 4.19 2.18 -0.44
CA TYR A 36 5.13 1.07 -0.23
C TYR A 36 6.52 1.44 -0.78
N ILE A 37 7.56 1.09 -0.03
CA ILE A 37 8.96 1.29 -0.44
C ILE A 37 9.70 -0.04 -0.25
N GLY A 38 10.49 -0.44 -1.26
CA GLY A 38 11.32 -1.64 -1.21
C GLY A 38 10.59 -2.94 -1.58
N LEU A 39 9.45 -2.86 -2.27
CA LEU A 39 8.78 -4.06 -2.78
C LEU A 39 9.72 -4.83 -3.71
N ARG A 40 9.92 -6.11 -3.45
CA ARG A 40 10.79 -6.98 -4.26
C ARG A 40 10.08 -8.23 -4.75
N ASP A 41 9.16 -8.72 -3.93
CA ASP A 41 8.38 -9.93 -4.18
C ASP A 41 6.93 -9.56 -3.89
N VAL A 42 6.12 -9.50 -4.95
CA VAL A 42 4.73 -9.05 -4.93
C VAL A 42 3.97 -9.96 -5.87
N ASP A 43 2.92 -10.58 -5.36
CA ASP A 43 2.16 -11.55 -6.10
C ASP A 43 1.33 -10.90 -7.21
N GLY A 44 0.93 -11.68 -8.22
CA GLY A 44 0.10 -11.20 -9.34
C GLY A 44 -1.18 -10.47 -8.88
N PRO A 45 -1.97 -11.04 -7.96
CA PRO A 45 -3.15 -10.38 -7.40
C PRO A 45 -2.84 -9.07 -6.66
N GLU A 46 -1.76 -9.02 -5.87
CA GLU A 46 -1.36 -7.81 -5.14
C GLU A 46 -0.95 -6.70 -6.11
N LYS A 47 -0.20 -7.02 -7.17
CA LYS A 47 0.15 -6.06 -8.24
C LYS A 47 -1.10 -5.47 -8.89
N LYS A 48 -2.13 -6.29 -9.11
CA LYS A 48 -3.41 -5.85 -9.66
C LYS A 48 -4.11 -4.89 -8.69
N ILE A 49 -4.20 -5.24 -7.41
CA ILE A 49 -4.80 -4.38 -6.36
C ILE A 49 -4.08 -3.03 -6.28
N LEU A 50 -2.75 -3.02 -6.23
CA LEU A 50 -1.94 -1.80 -6.19
C LEU A 50 -2.24 -0.88 -7.38
N LYS A 51 -2.35 -1.45 -8.59
CA LYS A 51 -2.62 -0.72 -9.82
C LYS A 51 -4.06 -0.19 -9.88
N GLU A 52 -5.04 -1.02 -9.55
CA GLU A 52 -6.47 -0.65 -9.59
C GLU A 52 -6.81 0.45 -8.58
N HIS A 53 -6.21 0.39 -7.38
CA HIS A 53 -6.47 1.34 -6.32
C HIS A 53 -5.54 2.57 -6.35
N GLY A 54 -4.61 2.62 -7.32
CA GLY A 54 -3.66 3.71 -7.47
C GLY A 54 -2.72 3.90 -6.27
N ILE A 55 -2.41 2.82 -5.56
CA ILE A 55 -1.57 2.86 -4.36
C ILE A 55 -0.13 3.14 -4.78
N ALA A 56 0.52 4.10 -4.12
CA ALA A 56 1.91 4.42 -4.40
C ALA A 56 2.82 3.23 -4.02
N ALA A 57 3.56 2.70 -4.98
CA ALA A 57 4.38 1.51 -4.80
C ALA A 57 5.75 1.69 -5.46
N PHE A 58 6.79 1.79 -4.64
CA PHE A 58 8.18 1.95 -5.07
C PHE A 58 8.94 0.65 -4.78
N SER A 59 9.13 -0.17 -5.81
CA SER A 59 9.92 -1.40 -5.71
C SER A 59 11.42 -1.15 -5.51
N MET A 60 12.18 -2.20 -5.20
CA MET A 60 13.64 -2.15 -5.13
C MET A 60 14.28 -1.57 -6.41
N TYR A 61 13.69 -1.84 -7.58
CA TYR A 61 14.12 -1.20 -8.84
C TYR A 61 14.08 0.34 -8.78
N HIS A 62 13.08 0.93 -8.12
CA HIS A 62 13.00 2.39 -7.96
C HIS A 62 14.08 2.89 -7.00
N VAL A 63 14.36 2.13 -5.94
CA VAL A 63 15.42 2.44 -4.97
C VAL A 63 16.78 2.42 -5.67
N ASP A 64 17.07 1.40 -6.47
CA ASP A 64 18.33 1.28 -7.20
C ASP A 64 18.46 2.37 -8.29
N LYS A 65 17.36 2.71 -8.97
CA LYS A 65 17.36 3.69 -10.06
C LYS A 65 17.47 5.14 -9.59
N TYR A 66 16.79 5.50 -8.50
CA TYR A 66 16.65 6.89 -8.07
C TYR A 66 17.40 7.21 -6.76
N GLY A 67 17.86 6.18 -6.04
CA GLY A 67 18.41 6.30 -4.69
C GLY A 67 17.31 6.44 -3.62
N ILE A 68 17.59 5.92 -2.42
CA ILE A 68 16.61 5.87 -1.33
C ILE A 68 16.08 7.26 -0.93
N ASN A 69 16.94 8.29 -0.93
CA ASN A 69 16.54 9.65 -0.56
C ASN A 69 15.44 10.17 -1.50
N LYS A 70 15.62 10.00 -2.83
CA LYS A 70 14.65 10.47 -3.83
C LYS A 70 13.35 9.67 -3.74
N VAL A 71 13.43 8.36 -3.52
CA VAL A 71 12.23 7.51 -3.36
C VAL A 71 11.40 7.92 -2.15
N VAL A 72 12.02 8.19 -1.01
CA VAL A 72 11.31 8.69 0.17
C VAL A 72 10.63 10.02 -0.11
N GLN A 73 11.29 10.95 -0.81
CA GLN A 73 10.65 12.21 -1.21
C GLN A 73 9.44 11.98 -2.13
N MET A 74 9.56 11.12 -3.14
CA MET A 74 8.45 10.77 -4.04
C MET A 74 7.28 10.12 -3.29
N ALA A 75 7.57 9.28 -2.28
CA ALA A 75 6.54 8.67 -1.45
C ALA A 75 5.80 9.70 -0.59
N LEU A 76 6.54 10.63 0.03
CA LEU A 76 5.98 11.73 0.81
C LEU A 76 5.09 12.63 -0.05
N ASP A 77 5.52 12.98 -1.26
CA ASP A 77 4.72 13.77 -2.20
C ASP A 77 3.40 13.09 -2.59
N LYS A 78 3.35 11.76 -2.58
CA LYS A 78 2.13 11.00 -2.88
C LYS A 78 1.15 10.94 -1.71
N VAL A 79 1.63 10.74 -0.49
CA VAL A 79 0.75 10.61 0.70
C VAL A 79 0.41 11.94 1.36
N ASN A 80 1.29 12.95 1.20
CA ASN A 80 1.13 14.30 1.70
C ASN A 80 1.51 15.34 0.62
N PRO A 81 0.69 15.51 -0.43
CA PRO A 81 0.98 16.45 -1.52
C PRO A 81 1.07 17.91 -1.05
N ASP A 82 0.36 18.26 0.03
CA ASP A 82 0.35 19.63 0.56
C ASP A 82 1.57 19.94 1.44
N ARG A 83 2.39 18.93 1.80
CA ARG A 83 3.54 19.04 2.72
C ARG A 83 3.28 19.89 3.97
N LYS A 84 2.04 19.84 4.46
CA LYS A 84 1.63 20.44 5.74
C LYS A 84 1.93 19.49 6.89
#